data_AF-A0A438GSC6-F1
#
_entry.id   AF-A0A438GSC6-F1
#
_cell.length_a   1.000
_cell.length_b   1.000
_cell.length_c   1.000
_cell.angle_alpha   90.00
_cell.angle_beta   90.00
_cell.angle_gamma   90.00
#
_symmetry.space_group_name_H-M   'P 1'
#
loop_
_entity.id
_entity.type
_entity.pdbx_description
1 polymer ?
#
loop_
_entity_poly.entity_id
_entity_poly.type
_entity_poly.pdbx_seq_one_letter_code
_entity_poly.pdbx_strand_id
1 'polypeptide(L)'
;MYLAHTRLDLAYALSVVSQYMHNPGEQHMNAVMRILRYLKNAPRKGILFAKNVDHQSIKVYTDADWAGAVDDRRSTSGYFTFVGGNLVTWKSKKQNVVARSSAEAEFRGMALGLCEALWLRLILQDLGYLSRQPIQLFCDNKVACDIAHNLVQHDRTKHVEVDKFFIKEKLDDKIVELPKIRSEDQLADILTKAVSSQVFSKFLDKLGMCDIYAPT
;
A
#
# COMPACT_ATOMS: atom_id res chain seq x y z
N MET A 1 17.35 -2.55 -5.20
CA MET A 1 16.46 -1.76 -4.31
C MET A 1 16.04 -0.43 -4.92
N TYR A 2 16.93 0.37 -5.49
CA TYR A 2 16.60 1.69 -6.05
C TYR A 2 15.39 1.73 -7.00
N LEU A 3 15.29 0.78 -7.94
CA LEU A 3 14.18 0.71 -8.90
C LEU A 3 12.80 0.64 -8.23
N ALA A 4 12.67 0.12 -7.01
CA ALA A 4 11.37 0.07 -6.32
C ALA A 4 10.77 1.47 -6.09
N HIS A 5 11.57 2.54 -6.08
CA HIS A 5 11.12 3.93 -5.92
C HIS A 5 10.57 4.55 -7.20
N THR A 6 10.79 3.94 -8.36
CA THR A 6 10.25 4.41 -9.66
C THR A 6 9.40 3.36 -10.36
N ARG A 7 9.52 2.10 -9.94
CA ARG A 7 8.83 0.92 -10.49
C ARG A 7 8.04 0.24 -9.38
N LEU A 8 6.84 0.75 -9.13
CA LEU A 8 5.91 0.21 -8.13
C LEU A 8 5.58 -1.26 -8.36
N ASP A 9 5.60 -1.68 -9.62
CA ASP A 9 5.29 -3.04 -10.08
C ASP A 9 6.35 -4.05 -9.62
N LEU A 10 7.46 -3.57 -9.08
CA LEU A 10 8.51 -4.37 -8.46
C LEU A 10 8.52 -4.30 -6.94
N ALA A 11 7.74 -3.42 -6.32
CA ALA A 11 7.88 -3.11 -4.89
C ALA A 11 7.73 -4.36 -4.01
N TYR A 12 6.72 -5.19 -4.26
CA TYR A 12 6.52 -6.45 -3.53
C TYR A 12 7.61 -7.49 -3.84
N ALA A 13 7.87 -7.75 -5.12
CA ALA A 13 8.86 -8.75 -5.51
C ALA A 13 10.26 -8.42 -4.95
N LEU A 14 10.64 -7.15 -4.98
CA LEU A 14 11.89 -6.65 -4.40
C LEU A 14 11.89 -6.71 -2.88
N SER A 15 10.78 -6.42 -2.21
CA SER A 15 10.69 -6.54 -0.74
C SER A 15 10.87 -7.99 -0.29
N VAL A 16 10.35 -8.97 -1.03
CA VAL A 16 10.55 -10.40 -0.76
C VAL A 16 12.01 -10.81 -0.95
N VAL A 17 12.59 -10.61 -2.14
CA VAL A 17 13.97 -11.08 -2.40
C VAL A 17 15.02 -10.36 -1.56
N SER A 18 14.76 -9.12 -1.14
CA SER A 18 15.68 -8.36 -0.28
C SER A 18 15.90 -9.00 1.10
N GLN A 19 14.93 -9.78 1.59
CA GLN A 19 15.02 -10.46 2.88
C GLN A 19 16.13 -11.51 2.92
N TYR A 20 16.51 -12.05 1.76
CA TYR A 20 17.48 -13.14 1.64
C TYR A 20 18.84 -12.66 1.10
N MET A 21 19.10 -11.35 1.06
CA MET A 21 20.33 -10.81 0.49
C MET A 21 21.61 -11.27 1.20
N HIS A 22 21.54 -11.55 2.50
CA HIS A 22 22.71 -12.00 3.26
C HIS A 22 23.05 -13.49 3.03
N ASN A 23 22.08 -14.28 2.55
CA ASN A 23 22.27 -15.70 2.25
C ASN A 23 21.28 -16.17 1.17
N PRO A 24 21.52 -15.81 -0.12
CA PRO A 24 20.61 -16.17 -1.20
C PRO A 24 20.73 -17.65 -1.57
N GLY A 25 19.59 -18.34 -1.69
CA GLY A 25 19.49 -19.70 -2.24
C GLY A 25 19.09 -19.69 -3.72
N GLU A 26 19.08 -20.87 -4.34
CA GLU A 26 18.76 -21.04 -5.77
C GLU A 26 17.38 -20.50 -6.14
N GLN A 27 16.37 -20.73 -5.28
CA GLN A 27 15.01 -20.22 -5.49
C GLN A 27 14.97 -18.69 -5.50
N HIS A 28 15.76 -18.04 -4.63
CA HIS A 28 15.86 -16.57 -4.57
C HIS A 28 16.52 -16.04 -5.85
N MET A 29 17.57 -16.70 -6.35
CA MET A 29 18.21 -16.34 -7.60
C MET A 29 17.27 -16.50 -8.81
N ASN A 30 16.47 -17.56 -8.84
CA ASN A 30 15.44 -17.74 -9.87
C ASN A 30 14.39 -16.62 -9.85
N ALA A 31 13.96 -16.18 -8.67
CA ALA A 31 13.07 -15.04 -8.52
C ALA A 31 13.70 -13.73 -9.02
N VAL A 32 14.97 -13.48 -8.68
CA VAL A 32 15.72 -12.31 -9.20
C VAL A 32 15.82 -12.35 -10.73
N MET A 33 16.14 -13.50 -11.31
CA MET A 33 16.20 -13.65 -12.77
C MET A 33 14.83 -13.39 -13.44
N ARG A 34 13.73 -13.80 -12.79
CA ARG A 34 12.37 -13.48 -13.27
C ARG A 34 12.10 -11.97 -13.23
N ILE A 35 12.51 -11.27 -12.18
CA ILE A 35 12.41 -9.80 -12.08
C ILE A 35 13.21 -9.13 -13.20
N LEU A 36 14.43 -9.59 -13.46
CA LEU A 36 15.29 -9.04 -14.52
C LEU A 36 14.70 -9.27 -15.92
N ARG A 37 14.11 -10.45 -16.19
CA ARG A 37 13.42 -10.73 -17.46
C ARG A 37 12.21 -9.81 -17.65
N TYR A 38 11.43 -9.60 -16.58
CA TYR A 38 10.30 -8.67 -16.62
C TYR A 38 10.74 -7.24 -16.92
N LEU A 39 11.80 -6.76 -16.25
CA LEU A 39 12.40 -5.45 -16.52
C LEU A 39 12.90 -5.31 -17.96
N LYS A 40 13.58 -6.34 -18.48
CA LYS A 40 14.08 -6.35 -19.86
C LYS A 40 12.96 -6.23 -20.88
N ASN A 41 11.79 -6.82 -20.60
CA ASN A 41 10.63 -6.79 -21.49
C ASN A 41 9.80 -5.49 -21.37
N ALA A 42 9.97 -4.72 -20.29
CA ALA A 42 9.24 -3.47 -20.05
C ALA A 42 10.18 -2.35 -19.55
N PRO A 43 11.23 -1.98 -20.32
CA PRO A 43 12.25 -1.03 -19.87
C PRO A 43 11.72 0.40 -19.76
N ARG A 44 10.65 0.73 -20.51
CA ARG A 44 10.10 2.09 -20.62
C ARG A 44 8.76 2.26 -19.91
N LYS A 45 8.37 1.28 -19.09
CA LYS A 45 7.18 1.37 -18.25
C LYS A 45 7.44 2.33 -17.09
N GLY A 46 6.54 3.29 -16.91
CA GLY A 46 6.64 4.32 -15.87
C GLY A 46 5.29 4.88 -15.47
N ILE A 47 5.28 5.70 -14.43
CA ILE A 47 4.07 6.34 -13.92
C ILE A 47 3.79 7.60 -14.74
N LEU A 48 2.58 7.69 -15.29
CA LEU A 48 2.11 8.88 -16.00
C LEU A 48 1.38 9.82 -15.05
N PHE A 49 1.84 11.07 -14.98
CA PHE A 49 1.10 12.12 -14.29
C PHE A 49 0.18 12.87 -15.24
N ALA A 50 -1.10 12.93 -14.88
CA ALA A 50 -2.12 13.63 -15.62
C ALA A 50 -2.59 14.88 -14.86
N LYS A 51 -2.97 15.91 -15.61
CA LYS A 51 -3.64 17.08 -15.03
C LYS A 51 -5.08 16.68 -14.69
N ASN A 52 -5.41 16.63 -13.41
CA ASN A 52 -6.76 16.35 -12.91
C ASN A 52 -7.41 17.61 -12.36
N VAL A 53 -8.76 17.68 -12.31
CA VAL A 53 -9.49 18.86 -11.82
C VAL A 53 -9.41 19.00 -10.29
N ASP A 54 -9.38 17.87 -9.58
CA ASP A 54 -9.36 17.81 -8.12
C ASP A 54 -7.94 17.64 -7.61
N HIS A 55 -7.19 18.74 -7.51
CA HIS A 55 -5.77 18.72 -7.12
C HIS A 55 -5.51 18.49 -5.63
N GLN A 56 -6.56 18.47 -4.79
CA GLN A 56 -6.41 18.49 -3.33
C GLN A 56 -6.81 17.19 -2.65
N SER A 57 -7.41 16.24 -3.36
CA SER A 57 -7.79 14.96 -2.76
C SER A 57 -6.56 14.08 -2.52
N ILE A 58 -6.50 13.51 -1.32
CA ILE A 58 -5.50 12.50 -0.95
C ILE A 58 -6.24 11.18 -0.75
N LYS A 59 -5.85 10.15 -1.49
CA LYS A 59 -6.42 8.81 -1.41
C LYS A 59 -5.34 7.82 -1.05
N VAL A 60 -5.61 6.94 -0.11
CA VAL A 60 -4.67 5.93 0.37
C VAL A 60 -5.34 4.58 0.26
N TYR A 61 -4.71 3.64 -0.45
CA TYR A 61 -5.12 2.25 -0.48
C TYR A 61 -4.19 1.48 0.42
N THR A 62 -4.72 0.69 1.35
CA THR A 62 -3.93 -0.14 2.26
C THR A 62 -4.45 -1.56 2.25
N ASP A 63 -3.54 -2.51 2.31
CA ASP A 63 -3.82 -3.94 2.46
C ASP A 63 -2.75 -4.57 3.35
N ALA A 64 -3.09 -5.72 3.95
CA ALA A 64 -2.14 -6.54 4.68
C ALA A 64 -2.38 -8.04 4.44
N ASP A 65 -1.38 -8.72 3.87
CA ASP A 65 -1.40 -10.18 3.75
C ASP A 65 -1.04 -10.84 5.08
N TRP A 66 -2.05 -11.28 5.82
CA TRP A 66 -1.89 -11.84 7.17
C TRP A 66 -1.19 -13.19 7.17
N ALA A 67 -0.09 -13.29 7.91
CA ALA A 67 0.70 -14.51 8.05
C ALA A 67 1.19 -15.11 6.71
N GLY A 68 1.32 -14.26 5.68
CA GLY A 68 1.72 -14.65 4.32
C GLY A 68 3.18 -15.10 4.20
N ALA A 69 4.08 -14.63 5.08
CA ALA A 69 5.45 -15.12 5.11
C ALA A 69 5.52 -16.54 5.69
N VAL A 70 6.01 -17.49 4.90
CA VAL A 70 6.07 -18.92 5.30
C VAL A 70 7.04 -19.15 6.46
N ASP A 71 8.19 -18.45 6.45
CA ASP A 71 9.29 -18.71 7.38
C ASP A 71 8.99 -18.27 8.83
N ASP A 72 8.34 -17.12 9.00
CA ASP A 72 8.12 -16.50 10.32
C ASP A 72 6.67 -16.09 10.57
N ARG A 73 5.75 -16.40 9.66
CA ARG A 73 4.31 -16.07 9.73
C ARG A 73 4.03 -14.59 9.97
N ARG A 74 4.96 -13.71 9.59
CA ARG A 74 4.72 -12.26 9.64
C ARG A 74 3.93 -11.81 8.44
N SER A 75 3.07 -10.84 8.65
CA SER A 75 2.25 -10.25 7.60
C SER A 75 3.07 -9.31 6.72
N THR A 76 2.59 -9.05 5.50
CA THR A 76 3.15 -8.00 4.62
C THR A 76 2.13 -6.89 4.47
N SER A 77 2.50 -5.66 4.83
CA SER A 77 1.67 -4.47 4.63
C SER A 77 2.05 -3.76 3.34
N GLY A 78 1.03 -3.30 2.62
CA GLY A 78 1.16 -2.55 1.39
C GLY A 78 0.35 -1.26 1.45
N TYR A 79 0.87 -0.18 0.88
CA TYR A 79 0.06 0.99 0.60
C TYR A 79 0.41 1.69 -0.70
N PHE A 80 -0.60 2.35 -1.28
CA PHE A 80 -0.48 3.32 -2.35
C PHE A 80 -1.10 4.64 -1.90
N THR A 81 -0.44 5.76 -2.16
CA THR A 81 -0.98 7.09 -1.89
C THR A 81 -1.04 7.92 -3.17
N PHE A 82 -2.23 8.43 -3.44
CA PHE A 82 -2.54 9.31 -4.56
C PHE A 82 -2.77 10.73 -4.07
N VAL A 83 -2.29 11.70 -4.84
CA VAL A 83 -2.57 13.13 -4.67
C VAL A 83 -3.17 13.65 -5.97
N GLY A 84 -4.38 14.18 -5.88
CA GLY A 84 -5.13 14.68 -7.03
C GLY A 84 -5.20 13.71 -8.21
N GLY A 85 -5.51 12.44 -7.93
CA GLY A 85 -5.61 11.37 -8.92
C GLY A 85 -4.29 10.81 -9.44
N ASN A 86 -3.14 11.32 -8.98
CA ASN A 86 -1.82 10.89 -9.40
C ASN A 86 -1.13 10.08 -8.30
N LEU A 87 -0.52 8.95 -8.63
CA LEU A 87 0.17 8.12 -7.65
C LEU A 87 1.52 8.73 -7.26
N VAL A 88 1.70 9.08 -5.99
CA VAL A 88 2.91 9.77 -5.52
C VAL A 88 3.82 8.90 -4.67
N THR A 89 3.27 8.03 -3.83
CA THR A 89 4.06 7.17 -2.95
C THR A 89 3.45 5.79 -2.81
N TRP A 90 4.31 4.80 -2.53
CA TRP A 90 3.91 3.43 -2.30
C TRP A 90 4.94 2.70 -1.46
N LYS A 91 4.52 1.59 -0.84
CA LYS A 91 5.43 0.75 -0.07
C LYS A 91 4.89 -0.66 0.06
N SER A 92 5.78 -1.64 -0.06
CA SER A 92 5.56 -3.01 0.39
C SER A 92 6.53 -3.30 1.52
N LYS A 93 6.04 -3.71 2.69
CA LYS A 93 6.87 -3.94 3.87
C LYS A 93 6.37 -5.11 4.69
N LYS A 94 7.25 -6.07 4.94
CA LYS A 94 7.03 -7.11 5.95
C LYS A 94 6.92 -6.49 7.34
N GLN A 95 5.87 -6.85 8.09
CA GLN A 95 5.68 -6.38 9.45
C GLN A 95 6.78 -6.92 10.36
N ASN A 96 7.20 -6.14 11.35
CA ASN A 96 8.25 -6.52 12.28
C ASN A 96 7.76 -7.52 13.35
N VAL A 97 6.45 -7.62 13.54
CA VAL A 97 5.80 -8.44 14.57
C VAL A 97 4.78 -9.35 13.91
N VAL A 98 4.56 -10.52 14.49
CA VAL A 98 3.51 -11.46 14.05
C VAL A 98 2.15 -10.94 14.53
N ALA A 99 1.25 -10.65 13.60
CA ALA A 99 -0.13 -10.31 13.91
C ALA A 99 -0.93 -11.56 14.24
N ARG A 100 -1.80 -11.48 15.25
CA ARG A 100 -2.62 -12.62 15.71
C ARG A 100 -4.00 -12.70 15.05
N SER A 101 -4.36 -11.68 14.29
CA SER A 101 -5.56 -11.65 13.46
C SER A 101 -5.33 -10.86 12.17
N SER A 102 -6.17 -11.11 11.15
CA SER A 102 -6.16 -10.31 9.93
C SER A 102 -6.45 -8.84 10.23
N ALA A 103 -7.44 -8.55 11.09
CA ALA A 103 -7.76 -7.17 11.49
C ALA A 103 -6.56 -6.46 12.14
N GLU A 104 -5.78 -7.13 12.99
CA GLU A 104 -4.54 -6.56 13.54
C GLU A 104 -3.53 -6.22 12.44
N ALA A 105 -3.34 -7.13 11.46
CA ALA A 105 -2.43 -6.89 10.35
C ALA A 105 -2.87 -5.67 9.52
N GLU A 106 -4.18 -5.52 9.29
CA GLU A 106 -4.77 -4.40 8.58
C GLU A 106 -4.62 -3.08 9.33
N PHE A 107 -4.84 -3.06 10.66
CA PHE A 107 -4.64 -1.84 11.46
C PHE A 107 -3.21 -1.31 11.34
N ARG A 108 -2.22 -2.20 11.35
CA ARG A 108 -0.82 -1.82 11.14
C ARG A 108 -0.59 -1.29 9.71
N GLY A 109 -1.21 -1.92 8.70
CA GLY A 109 -1.15 -1.46 7.31
C GLY A 109 -1.76 -0.06 7.12
N MET A 110 -2.97 0.13 7.67
CA MET A 110 -3.68 1.40 7.72
C MET A 110 -2.87 2.49 8.42
N ALA A 111 -2.28 2.20 9.59
CA ALA A 111 -1.46 3.16 10.32
C ALA A 111 -0.22 3.59 9.51
N LEU A 112 0.44 2.64 8.84
CA LEU A 112 1.58 2.95 7.95
C LEU A 112 1.19 3.86 6.78
N GLY A 113 0.11 3.51 6.06
CA GLY A 113 -0.37 4.31 4.93
C GLY A 113 -0.88 5.69 5.38
N LEU A 114 -1.54 5.77 6.53
CA LEU A 114 -2.06 7.01 7.08
C LEU A 114 -0.94 7.95 7.54
N CYS A 115 0.10 7.44 8.20
CA CYS A 115 1.28 8.24 8.57
C CYS A 115 1.93 8.91 7.35
N GLU A 116 2.10 8.15 6.27
CA GLU A 116 2.63 8.68 5.00
C GLU A 116 1.73 9.77 4.42
N ALA A 117 0.41 9.54 4.42
CA ALA A 117 -0.54 10.50 3.86
C ALA A 117 -0.65 11.79 4.70
N LEU A 118 -0.55 11.69 6.02
CA LEU A 118 -0.49 12.86 6.89
C LEU A 118 0.79 13.66 6.66
N TRP A 119 1.93 12.99 6.52
CA TRP A 119 3.20 13.65 6.18
C TRP A 119 3.12 14.35 4.81
N LEU A 120 2.57 13.69 3.79
CA LEU A 120 2.32 14.30 2.48
C LEU A 120 1.38 15.51 2.58
N ARG A 121 0.31 15.42 3.38
CA ARG A 121 -0.61 16.53 3.59
C ARG A 121 0.10 17.76 4.19
N LEU A 122 1.00 17.56 5.15
CA LEU A 122 1.79 18.65 5.75
C LEU A 122 2.71 19.29 4.72
N ILE A 123 3.43 18.49 3.92
CA ILE A 123 4.29 19.01 2.84
C ILE A 123 3.47 19.82 1.82
N LEU A 124 2.32 19.30 1.41
CA LEU A 124 1.46 20.01 0.47
C LEU A 124 0.98 21.35 1.05
N GLN A 125 0.65 21.39 2.35
CA GLN A 125 0.29 22.62 3.04
C GLN A 125 1.45 23.63 3.04
N ASP A 126 2.67 23.19 3.34
CA ASP A 126 3.88 24.04 3.32
C ASP A 126 4.18 24.59 1.93
N LEU A 127 3.86 23.82 0.87
CA LEU A 127 3.95 24.25 -0.53
C LEU A 127 2.79 25.15 -0.99
N GLY A 128 1.85 25.50 -0.10
CA GLY A 128 0.71 26.37 -0.40
C GLY A 128 -0.55 25.64 -0.87
N TYR A 129 -0.55 24.30 -0.90
CA TYR A 129 -1.71 23.47 -1.24
C TYR A 129 -2.49 23.05 0.01
N LEU A 130 -3.43 23.88 0.43
CA LEU A 130 -4.31 23.60 1.57
C LEU A 130 -5.42 22.62 1.18
N SER A 131 -5.21 21.32 1.43
CA SER A 131 -6.30 20.35 1.33
C SER A 131 -7.25 20.47 2.52
N ARG A 132 -8.50 20.84 2.25
CA ARG A 132 -9.58 20.89 3.26
C ARG A 132 -10.39 19.60 3.31
N GLN A 133 -10.19 18.70 2.35
CA GLN A 133 -10.91 17.44 2.30
C GLN A 133 -10.29 16.42 3.28
N PRO A 134 -11.09 15.51 3.84
CA PRO A 134 -10.56 14.36 4.57
C PRO A 134 -9.70 13.48 3.64
N ILE A 135 -8.68 12.83 4.21
CA ILE A 135 -7.91 11.80 3.51
C ILE A 135 -8.82 10.58 3.36
N GLN A 136 -8.98 10.06 2.15
CA GLN A 136 -9.74 8.84 1.92
C GLN A 136 -8.85 7.62 2.12
N LEU A 137 -9.04 6.90 3.21
CA LEU A 137 -8.30 5.68 3.51
C LEU A 137 -9.16 4.46 3.11
N PHE A 138 -8.70 3.69 2.13
CA PHE A 138 -9.39 2.52 1.60
C PHE A 138 -8.79 1.24 2.18
N CYS A 139 -9.62 0.49 2.90
CA CYS A 139 -9.33 -0.84 3.42
C CYS A 139 -10.55 -1.72 3.14
N ASP A 140 -10.33 -2.93 2.61
CA ASP A 140 -11.40 -3.86 2.24
C ASP A 140 -11.75 -4.85 3.35
N ASN A 141 -10.95 -4.90 4.42
CA ASN A 141 -11.27 -5.67 5.62
C ASN A 141 -12.39 -5.01 6.43
N LYS A 142 -13.62 -5.51 6.25
CA LYS A 142 -14.82 -5.04 6.96
C LYS A 142 -14.65 -5.02 8.48
N VAL A 143 -14.05 -6.07 9.06
CA VAL A 143 -13.86 -6.17 10.52
C VAL A 143 -12.94 -5.06 11.01
N ALA A 144 -11.86 -4.78 10.29
CA ALA A 144 -10.96 -3.67 10.62
C ALA A 144 -11.67 -2.31 10.52
N CYS A 145 -12.42 -2.08 9.43
CA CYS A 145 -13.19 -0.84 9.24
C CYS A 145 -14.27 -0.64 10.31
N ASP A 146 -15.01 -1.69 10.67
CA ASP A 146 -16.06 -1.63 11.69
C ASP A 146 -15.47 -1.33 13.08
N ILE A 147 -14.34 -1.97 13.43
CA ILE A 147 -13.61 -1.70 14.68
C ILE A 147 -13.05 -0.27 14.69
N ALA A 148 -12.59 0.25 13.55
CA ALA A 148 -12.07 1.61 13.44
C ALA A 148 -13.15 2.66 13.70
N HIS A 149 -14.40 2.40 13.31
CA HIS A 149 -15.51 3.30 13.61
C HIS A 149 -16.03 3.16 15.04
N ASN A 150 -16.13 1.92 15.54
CA ASN A 150 -16.66 1.58 16.85
C ASN A 150 -15.70 0.66 17.59
N LEU A 151 -14.98 1.20 18.59
CA LEU A 151 -14.11 0.42 19.46
C LEU A 151 -14.96 -0.46 20.40
N VAL A 152 -15.51 -1.58 19.89
CA VAL A 152 -16.04 -2.62 20.77
C VAL A 152 -14.84 -3.26 21.46
N GLN A 153 -14.63 -2.91 22.73
CA GLN A 153 -13.49 -3.37 23.52
C GLN A 153 -13.60 -4.86 23.85
N HIS A 154 -13.00 -5.71 23.04
CA HIS A 154 -12.63 -7.07 23.43
C HIS A 154 -11.17 -7.34 22.96
N ASP A 155 -10.23 -7.40 23.91
CA ASP A 155 -8.82 -7.88 23.88
C ASP A 155 -7.58 -6.94 23.69
N ARG A 156 -6.91 -6.63 24.82
CA ARG A 156 -5.62 -7.13 25.39
C ARG A 156 -4.26 -7.01 24.68
N THR A 157 -4.06 -6.21 23.64
CA THR A 157 -2.67 -5.98 23.14
C THR A 157 -2.37 -4.52 22.83
N LYS A 158 -1.57 -3.89 23.70
CA LYS A 158 -1.23 -2.46 23.71
C LYS A 158 -0.77 -1.91 22.36
N HIS A 159 0.03 -2.64 21.59
CA HIS A 159 0.55 -2.14 20.31
C HIS A 159 -0.51 -2.06 19.21
N VAL A 160 -1.47 -3.00 19.19
CA VAL A 160 -2.63 -2.93 18.28
C VAL A 160 -3.58 -1.84 18.73
N GLU A 161 -3.70 -1.65 20.04
CA GLU A 161 -4.49 -0.57 20.61
C GLU A 161 -3.95 0.80 20.16
N VAL A 162 -2.63 1.03 20.15
CA VAL A 162 -2.07 2.32 19.71
C VAL A 162 -2.44 2.63 18.26
N ASP A 163 -2.26 1.69 17.32
CA ASP A 163 -2.61 1.92 15.90
C ASP A 163 -4.13 2.15 15.74
N LYS A 164 -4.96 1.41 16.48
CA LYS A 164 -6.41 1.60 16.52
C LYS A 164 -6.80 2.99 17.02
N PHE A 165 -6.24 3.41 18.16
CA PHE A 165 -6.50 4.73 18.74
C PHE A 165 -6.03 5.85 17.82
N PHE A 166 -4.85 5.69 17.21
CA PHE A 166 -4.33 6.65 16.23
C PHE A 166 -5.29 6.83 15.05
N ILE A 167 -5.77 5.75 14.44
CA ILE A 167 -6.72 5.83 13.32
C ILE A 167 -8.05 6.42 13.79
N LYS A 168 -8.55 5.98 14.95
CA LYS A 168 -9.81 6.47 15.54
C LYS A 168 -9.78 7.97 15.80
N GLU A 169 -8.70 8.48 16.39
CA GLU A 169 -8.51 9.91 16.64
C GLU A 169 -8.61 10.72 15.34
N LYS A 170 -7.97 10.26 14.25
CA LYS A 170 -8.02 10.96 12.95
C LYS A 170 -9.38 10.87 12.26
N LEU A 171 -10.16 9.81 12.52
CA LEU A 171 -11.55 9.71 12.08
C LEU A 171 -12.44 10.68 12.85
N ASP A 172 -12.29 10.75 14.17
CA ASP A 172 -13.09 11.62 15.04
C ASP A 172 -12.83 13.11 14.75
N ASP A 173 -11.57 13.46 14.48
CA ASP A 173 -11.16 14.80 14.03
C ASP A 173 -11.58 15.13 12.58
N LYS A 174 -12.19 14.18 11.86
CA LYS A 174 -12.57 14.29 10.43
C LYS A 174 -11.39 14.61 9.51
N ILE A 175 -10.17 14.27 9.93
CA ILE A 175 -8.96 14.39 9.12
C ILE A 175 -8.93 13.27 8.07
N VAL A 176 -9.48 12.11 8.42
CA VAL A 176 -9.55 10.89 7.61
C VAL A 176 -11.00 10.43 7.51
N GLU A 177 -11.34 9.79 6.41
CA GLU A 177 -12.54 8.97 6.27
C GLU A 177 -12.17 7.57 5.79
N LEU A 178 -13.03 6.58 6.10
CA LEU A 178 -12.88 5.19 5.66
C LEU A 178 -14.03 4.81 4.71
N PRO A 179 -13.96 5.16 3.41
CA PRO A 179 -14.99 4.77 2.46
C PRO A 179 -14.95 3.26 2.23
N LYS A 180 -16.12 2.67 1.96
CA LYS A 180 -16.21 1.26 1.58
C LYS A 180 -15.58 1.03 0.21
N ILE A 181 -14.76 0.00 0.10
CA ILE A 181 -14.20 -0.48 -1.16
C ILE A 181 -14.48 -1.98 -1.31
N ARG A 182 -14.60 -2.44 -2.56
CA ARG A 182 -14.68 -3.87 -2.87
C ARG A 182 -13.26 -4.43 -3.01
N SER A 183 -13.03 -5.65 -2.55
CA SER A 183 -11.71 -6.30 -2.68
C SER A 183 -11.21 -6.38 -4.13
N GLU A 184 -12.11 -6.48 -5.11
CA GLU A 184 -11.75 -6.46 -6.56
C GLU A 184 -11.16 -5.12 -7.07
N ASP A 185 -11.32 -4.06 -6.27
CA ASP A 185 -10.80 -2.72 -6.53
C ASP A 185 -9.68 -2.32 -5.55
N GLN A 186 -9.29 -3.21 -4.64
CA GLN A 186 -8.21 -2.99 -3.69
C GLN A 186 -6.85 -3.01 -4.40
N LEU A 187 -6.34 -1.82 -4.75
CA LEU A 187 -5.08 -1.68 -5.47
C LEU A 187 -3.88 -2.20 -4.66
N ALA A 188 -3.92 -2.11 -3.33
CA ALA A 188 -2.80 -2.48 -2.48
C ALA A 188 -2.49 -4.00 -2.45
N ASP A 189 -3.40 -4.84 -2.95
CA ASP A 189 -3.20 -6.30 -3.05
C ASP A 189 -1.89 -6.69 -3.75
N ILE A 190 -1.47 -5.97 -4.79
CA ILE A 190 -0.22 -6.28 -5.53
C ILE A 190 1.04 -5.94 -4.73
N LEU A 191 0.90 -5.23 -3.60
CA LEU A 191 2.00 -4.89 -2.71
C LEU A 191 2.19 -5.89 -1.57
N THR A 192 1.22 -6.78 -1.34
CA THR A 192 1.21 -7.66 -0.16
C THR A 192 1.33 -9.12 -0.52
N LYS A 193 0.80 -9.52 -1.68
CA LYS A 193 0.74 -10.91 -2.14
C LYS A 193 0.96 -11.03 -3.64
N ALA A 194 1.28 -12.25 -4.08
CA ALA A 194 1.35 -12.56 -5.50
C ALA A 194 -0.07 -12.69 -6.07
N VAL A 195 -0.37 -11.97 -7.15
CA VAL A 195 -1.66 -12.03 -7.84
C VAL A 195 -1.53 -12.63 -9.24
N SER A 196 -2.66 -12.95 -9.88
CA SER A 196 -2.66 -13.42 -11.26
C SER A 196 -2.18 -12.32 -12.23
N SER A 197 -1.62 -12.72 -13.37
CA SER A 197 -1.12 -11.77 -14.38
C SER A 197 -2.21 -10.81 -14.89
N GLN A 198 -3.47 -11.27 -14.94
CA GLN A 198 -4.61 -10.46 -15.38
C GLN A 198 -4.93 -9.36 -14.35
N VAL A 199 -4.99 -9.72 -13.06
CA VAL A 199 -5.23 -8.77 -11.97
C VAL A 199 -4.06 -7.77 -11.88
N PHE A 200 -2.84 -8.26 -11.99
CA PHE A 200 -1.65 -7.42 -11.99
C PHE A 200 -1.72 -6.37 -13.11
N SER A 201 -1.96 -6.79 -14.36
CA SER A 201 -2.07 -5.84 -15.49
C SER A 201 -3.19 -4.82 -15.28
N LYS A 202 -4.38 -5.27 -14.87
CA LYS A 202 -5.54 -4.40 -14.58
C LYS A 202 -5.19 -3.33 -13.55
N PHE A 203 -4.46 -3.67 -12.49
CA PHE A 203 -4.09 -2.71 -11.46
C PHE A 203 -2.97 -1.79 -11.91
N LEU A 204 -2.00 -2.26 -12.70
CA LEU A 204 -0.99 -1.37 -13.28
C LEU A 204 -1.63 -0.26 -14.12
N ASP A 205 -2.66 -0.57 -14.90
CA ASP A 205 -3.38 0.43 -15.69
C ASP A 205 -4.06 1.47 -14.78
N LYS A 206 -4.72 1.03 -13.69
CA LYS A 206 -5.34 1.92 -12.70
C LYS A 206 -4.31 2.76 -11.91
N LEU A 207 -3.08 2.27 -11.76
CA LEU A 207 -1.98 2.95 -11.08
C LEU A 207 -1.24 3.93 -12.00
N GLY A 208 -1.68 4.09 -13.25
CA GLY A 208 -1.07 4.99 -14.23
C GLY A 208 0.26 4.48 -14.78
N MET A 209 0.52 3.17 -14.71
CA MET A 209 1.75 2.56 -15.22
C MET A 209 1.63 2.28 -16.72
N CYS A 210 2.07 3.26 -17.53
CA CYS A 210 1.98 3.20 -18.98
C CYS A 210 3.34 2.85 -19.62
N ASP A 211 3.29 2.22 -20.80
CA ASP A 211 4.44 2.13 -21.69
C ASP A 211 4.36 3.25 -22.73
N ILE A 212 5.34 4.15 -22.71
CA ILE A 212 5.41 5.33 -23.58
C ILE A 212 5.63 5.01 -25.07
N TYR A 213 5.89 3.75 -25.45
CA TYR A 213 6.01 3.32 -26.85
C TYR A 213 4.93 2.30 -27.29
N ALA A 214 3.96 2.00 -26.43
CA ALA A 214 2.80 1.25 -26.89
C ALA A 214 2.07 2.08 -27.96
N PRO A 215 1.68 1.48 -29.10
CA PRO A 215 0.90 2.20 -30.11
C PRO A 215 -0.40 2.69 -29.48
N THR A 216 -0.64 4.01 -29.59
CA THR A 216 -1.87 4.69 -29.18
C THR A 216 -3.04 4.34 -30.07
#